data_AF-A0A3D1U8L6-F1
#
_entry.id   AF-A0A3D1U8L6-F1
#
_cell.length_a   1.000
_cell.length_b   1.000
_cell.length_c   1.000
_cell.angle_alpha   90.00
_cell.angle_beta   90.00
_cell.angle_gamma   90.00
#
_symmetry.space_group_name_H-M   'P 1'
#
loop_
_entity.id
_entity.type
_entity.pdbx_description
1 polymer ?
#
loop_
_entity_poly.entity_id
_entity_poly.type
_entity_poly.pdbx_seq_one_letter_code
_entity_poly.pdbx_strand_id
1 'polypeptide(L)' 'MDEKRDVRDLEEAARHCRAGLKAIEAGQEALATSGSVYPTHLHLAAVELAHAIELGMKVALRNG' A
#
# COMPACT_ATOMS: atom_id res chain seq x y z
N MET A 1 13.04 19.51 11.72
CA MET A 1 12.63 19.52 10.30
C MET A 1 12.34 18.10 9.82
N ASP A 2 13.05 17.10 10.35
CA ASP A 2 12.83 15.68 10.06
C ASP A 2 11.50 15.11 10.60
N GLU A 3 11.06 15.51 11.79
CA GLU A 3 9.81 14.98 12.36
C GLU A 3 8.56 15.28 11.50
N LYS A 4 8.44 16.50 10.94
CA LYS A 4 7.35 16.84 10.01
C LYS A 4 7.45 16.09 8.67
N ARG A 5 8.64 15.64 8.28
CA ARG A 5 8.83 14.81 7.09
C ARG A 5 8.43 13.37 7.40
N ASP A 6 8.84 12.84 8.54
CA ASP A 6 8.54 11.47 8.95
C ASP A 6 7.03 11.25 9.11
N VAL A 7 6.31 12.21 9.70
CA VAL A 7 4.84 12.15 9.77
C VAL A 7 4.23 12.11 8.37
N ARG A 8 4.69 12.94 7.44
CA ARG A 8 4.17 12.94 6.06
C ARG A 8 4.46 11.64 5.32
N ASP A 9 5.66 11.09 5.49
CA ASP A 9 6.05 9.81 4.88
C ASP A 9 5.21 8.66 5.46
N LEU A 10 4.92 8.66 6.77
CA LEU A 10 4.05 7.65 7.40
C LEU A 10 2.58 7.80 7.00
N GLU A 11 2.07 9.03 6.86
CA GLU A 11 0.72 9.28 6.34
C GLU A 11 0.57 8.82 4.90
N GLU A 12 1.59 9.05 4.07
CA GLU A 12 1.64 8.56 2.69
C GLU A 12 1.73 7.03 2.66
N ALA A 13 2.55 6.42 3.51
CA ALA A 13 2.59 4.97 3.67
C ALA A 13 1.21 4.39 4.04
N ALA A 14 0.50 5.03 4.97
CA ALA A 14 -0.85 4.63 5.35
C ALA A 14 -1.87 4.79 4.21
N ARG A 15 -1.71 5.82 3.35
CA ARG A 15 -2.53 5.99 2.13
C ARG A 15 -2.29 4.84 1.16
N HIS A 16 -1.04 4.51 0.88
CA HIS A 16 -0.66 3.38 0.02
C HIS A 16 -1.14 2.03 0.58
N CYS A 17 -0.98 1.77 1.89
CA CYS A 17 -1.53 0.57 2.52
C CYS A 17 -3.03 0.43 2.28
N ARG A 18 -3.80 1.51 2.47
CA ARG A 18 -5.25 1.48 2.23
C ARG A 18 -5.58 1.25 0.75
N ALA A 19 -4.83 1.84 -0.18
CA ALA A 19 -5.03 1.63 -1.61
C ALA A 19 -4.75 0.16 -2.00
N GLY A 20 -3.67 -0.42 -1.49
CA GLY A 20 -3.33 -1.82 -1.73
C GLY A 20 -4.37 -2.79 -1.17
N LEU A 21 -4.86 -2.55 0.06
CA LEU A 21 -5.94 -3.36 0.66
C LEU A 21 -7.23 -3.28 -0.16
N LYS A 22 -7.63 -2.09 -0.61
CA LYS A 22 -8.80 -1.93 -1.49
C LYS A 22 -8.65 -2.66 -2.82
N ALA A 23 -7.44 -2.72 -3.38
CA ALA A 23 -7.18 -3.49 -4.58
C ALA A 23 -7.36 -5.00 -4.35
N ILE A 24 -6.96 -5.51 -3.17
CA ILE A 24 -7.21 -6.90 -2.76
C ILE A 24 -8.70 -7.17 -2.61
N GLU A 25 -9.42 -6.29 -1.91
CA GLU A 25 -10.88 -6.38 -1.73
C GLU A 25 -11.60 -6.43 -3.08
N ALA A 26 -11.27 -5.52 -4.01
CA ALA A 26 -11.81 -5.52 -5.37
C ALA A 26 -11.47 -6.82 -6.13
N GLY A 27 -10.26 -7.37 -5.94
CA GLY A 27 -9.88 -8.67 -6.51
C GLY A 27 -10.71 -9.83 -5.96
N GLN A 28 -11.04 -9.82 -4.68
CA GLN A 28 -11.91 -10.82 -4.05
C GLN A 28 -13.35 -10.70 -4.54
N GLU A 29 -13.87 -9.47 -4.67
CA GLU A 29 -15.18 -9.21 -5.26
C GLU A 29 -15.25 -9.68 -6.72
N ALA A 30 -14.21 -9.41 -7.52
CA ALA A 30 -14.11 -9.88 -8.90
C ALA A 30 -14.11 -11.42 -8.98
N LEU A 31 -13.41 -12.11 -8.06
CA LEU A 31 -13.42 -13.57 -7.99
C LEU A 31 -14.81 -14.10 -7.64
N ALA A 32 -15.48 -13.50 -6.65
CA ALA A 32 -16.81 -13.90 -6.21
C ALA A 32 -17.88 -13.69 -7.30
N THR A 33 -17.74 -12.65 -8.13
CA THR A 33 -18.72 -12.27 -9.15
C THR A 33 -18.46 -12.93 -10.51
N SER A 34 -17.20 -13.03 -10.92
CA SER A 34 -16.81 -13.48 -12.27
C SER A 34 -16.10 -14.83 -12.31
N GLY A 35 -15.75 -15.40 -11.15
CA GLY A 35 -14.96 -16.63 -11.06
C GLY A 35 -13.47 -16.44 -11.37
N SER A 36 -13.00 -15.19 -11.54
CA SER A 36 -11.60 -14.90 -11.88
C SER A 36 -11.06 -13.68 -11.14
N VAL A 37 -9.77 -13.70 -10.79
CA VAL A 37 -9.04 -12.52 -10.31
C VAL A 37 -8.32 -11.89 -11.49
N TYR A 38 -8.56 -10.61 -11.75
CA TYR A 38 -7.78 -9.89 -12.75
C TYR A 38 -6.38 -9.58 -12.22
N PRO A 39 -5.32 -9.84 -13.02
CA PRO A 39 -3.94 -9.55 -12.61
C PRO A 39 -3.73 -8.11 -12.16
N THR A 40 -4.49 -7.16 -12.70
CA THR A 40 -4.42 -5.74 -12.34
C THR A 40 -4.66 -5.48 -10.86
N HIS A 41 -5.61 -6.19 -10.23
CA HIS A 41 -5.88 -6.02 -8.79
C HIS A 41 -4.68 -6.47 -7.94
N LEU A 42 -4.06 -7.59 -8.32
CA LEU A 42 -2.88 -8.11 -7.65
C LEU A 42 -1.64 -7.22 -7.85
N HIS A 43 -1.43 -6.72 -9.07
CA HIS A 43 -0.32 -5.81 -9.37
C HIS A 43 -0.47 -4.48 -8.62
N LEU A 44 -1.67 -3.90 -8.64
CA LEU A 44 -1.95 -2.66 -7.90
C LEU A 44 -1.74 -2.87 -6.40
N ALA A 45 -2.28 -3.97 -5.83
CA ALA A 45 -2.06 -4.32 -4.44
C ALA A 45 -0.57 -4.41 -4.09
N ALA A 46 0.21 -5.12 -4.91
CA ALA A 46 1.64 -5.32 -4.67
C ALA A 46 2.43 -4.01 -4.73
N VAL A 47 2.17 -3.15 -5.73
CA VAL A 47 2.88 -1.87 -5.90
C VAL A 47 2.57 -0.93 -4.73
N GLU A 48 1.30 -0.79 -4.37
CA GLU A 48 0.88 0.08 -3.27
C GLU A 48 1.46 -0.39 -1.92
N LEU A 49 1.38 -1.68 -1.62
CA LEU A 49 1.96 -2.22 -0.38
C LEU A 49 3.49 -2.08 -0.36
N ALA A 50 4.17 -2.24 -1.50
CA ALA A 50 5.60 -2.03 -1.60
C ALA A 50 6.01 -0.58 -1.30
N HIS A 51 5.29 0.41 -1.85
CA HIS A 51 5.54 1.82 -1.53
C HIS A 51 5.31 2.14 -0.05
N ALA A 52 4.28 1.55 0.56
CA ALA A 52 4.04 1.73 1.99
C ALA A 52 5.20 1.20 2.85
N ILE A 53 5.72 0.01 2.50
CA ILE A 53 6.89 -0.57 3.17
C ILE A 53 8.12 0.30 2.95
N GLU A 54 8.37 0.77 1.73
CA GLU A 54 9.51 1.63 1.40
C GLU A 54 9.52 2.90 2.26
N LEU A 55 8.39 3.60 2.35
CA LEU A 55 8.26 4.81 3.15
C LEU A 55 8.43 4.53 4.65
N GLY A 56 7.81 3.47 5.17
CA GLY A 56 7.98 3.05 6.56
C GLY A 56 9.43 2.71 6.89
N MET A 57 10.13 1.99 6.01
CA MET A 57 11.55 1.67 6.16
C MET A 57 12.43 2.93 6.12
N LYS A 58 12.15 3.88 5.22
CA LYS A 58 12.88 5.16 5.16
C LYS A 58 12.76 5.94 6.46
N VAL A 59 11.59 5.94 7.10
CA VAL A 59 11.39 6.58 8.41
C VAL A 59 12.14 5.82 9.51
N ALA A 60 12.03 4.48 9.53
CA ALA A 60 12.71 3.65 10.53
C ALA A 60 14.24 3.82 10.47
N LEU A 61 14.82 3.84 9.26
CA LEU A 61 16.27 4.03 9.06
C LEU A 61 16.78 5.43 9.44
N ARG A 62 15.90 6.45 9.48
CA ARG A 62 16.28 7.78 9.96
C ARG A 62 16.25 7.90 11.48
N ASN A 63 15.49 7.04 12.16
CA ASN A 63 15.22 7.12 13.60
C ASN A 63 15.84 5.98 14.42
N GLY A 64 16.40 4.96 13.78
CA GLY A 64 17.16 3.87 14.42
C GLY A 64 18.66 4.08 14.32
#